data_AF-A0ABD2XM53-F1
#
_entry.id   AF-A0ABD2XM53-F1
#
_cell.length_a   1.000
_cell.length_b   1.000
_cell.length_c   1.000
_cell.angle_alpha   90.00
_cell.angle_beta   90.00
_cell.angle_gamma   90.00
#
_symmetry.space_group_name_H-M   'P 1'
#
loop_
_entity.id
_entity.type
_entity.pdbx_description
1 polymer ?
#
loop_
_entity_poly.entity_id
_entity_poly.type
_entity_poly.pdbx_seq_one_letter_code
_entity_poly.pdbx_strand_id
1 'polypeptide(L)'
;MAIFGEKRDIPQMIAGQLQRWACFLSGFNYTFKYGKGKDNGGADGLSRLPAHSEESDEEEIDFVRFIVEDKLPVDYAQIKKATRTDPVLSKVFMYTRDGWPENVDDTLKPYFHRLTEISIEQDVLIWGYRVLIPEKHRIRMLEELHSTHLGANKMKALARQYFWWPKLDAEIEQYAKSGDVYNTYAASLNRAELIKYNECKEVGERLHLDFLGPVKKKCTSSRQIRTPNGPKCTR
;
A
#
# COMPACT_ATOMS: atom_id res chain seq x y z
N MET A 1 -4.20 27.31 -8.83
CA MET A 1 -4.28 25.98 -9.48
C MET A 1 -2.99 25.74 -10.24
N ALA A 2 -2.07 24.95 -9.69
CA ALA A 2 -0.66 24.96 -10.10
C ALA A 2 -0.16 23.68 -10.82
N ILE A 3 -0.97 22.61 -10.90
CA ILE A 3 -0.51 21.26 -11.28
C ILE A 3 -0.69 20.92 -12.76
N PHE A 4 -1.73 21.47 -13.42
CA PHE A 4 -2.07 21.12 -14.81
C PHE A 4 -1.88 22.28 -15.80
N GLY A 5 -1.24 23.37 -15.39
CA GLY A 5 -1.04 24.52 -16.27
C GLY A 5 -0.06 24.20 -17.41
N GLU A 6 -0.31 24.76 -18.59
CA GLU A 6 0.45 24.53 -19.84
C GLU A 6 1.97 24.79 -19.74
N LYS A 7 2.44 25.47 -18.69
CA LYS A 7 3.81 25.99 -18.56
C LYS A 7 4.64 25.36 -17.44
N ARG A 8 4.20 24.25 -16.84
CA ARG A 8 4.96 23.58 -15.78
C ARG A 8 4.99 22.06 -15.96
N ASP A 9 6.16 21.47 -15.78
CA ASP A 9 6.34 20.03 -15.70
C ASP A 9 5.59 19.45 -14.51
N ILE A 10 5.05 18.24 -14.65
CA ILE A 10 4.28 17.54 -13.62
C ILE A 10 5.24 17.08 -12.51
N PRO A 11 5.09 17.55 -11.25
CA PRO A 11 5.94 17.09 -10.15
C PRO A 11 5.91 15.56 -9.94
N GLN A 12 7.08 14.94 -9.79
CA GLN A 12 7.22 13.47 -9.66
C GLN A 12 6.55 12.86 -8.42
N MET A 13 6.31 13.67 -7.37
CA MET A 13 5.72 13.23 -6.09
C MET A 13 4.20 13.37 -6.02
N ILE A 14 3.54 13.76 -7.13
CA ILE A 14 2.08 13.87 -7.17
C ILE A 14 1.43 12.49 -7.06
N ALA A 15 0.28 12.43 -6.37
CA ALA A 15 -0.54 11.22 -6.29
C ALA A 15 -0.73 10.58 -7.69
N GLY A 16 -0.50 9.27 -7.82
CA GLY A 16 -0.47 8.61 -9.13
C GLY A 16 -1.75 8.77 -9.97
N GLN A 17 -2.89 9.06 -9.34
CA GLN A 17 -4.12 9.42 -10.04
C GLN A 17 -3.98 10.73 -10.83
N LEU A 18 -3.45 11.79 -10.22
CA LEU A 18 -3.24 13.10 -10.84
C LEU A 18 -2.18 13.03 -11.96
N GLN A 19 -1.15 12.18 -11.82
CA GLN A 19 -0.18 11.92 -12.90
C GLN A 19 -0.84 11.27 -14.12
N ARG A 20 -1.73 10.29 -13.91
CA ARG A 20 -2.50 9.67 -15.00
C ARG A 20 -3.41 10.68 -15.70
N TRP A 21 -4.11 11.53 -14.94
CA TRP A 21 -4.92 12.61 -15.50
C TRP A 21 -4.08 13.61 -16.28
N ALA A 22 -2.91 13.99 -15.79
CA ALA A 22 -2.03 14.91 -16.49
C ALA A 22 -1.54 14.32 -17.83
N CYS A 23 -1.15 13.05 -17.85
CA CYS A 23 -0.76 12.33 -19.08
C CYS A 23 -1.92 12.17 -20.07
N PHE A 24 -3.13 11.93 -19.58
CA PHE A 24 -4.32 11.89 -20.43
C PHE A 24 -4.64 13.26 -21.04
N LEU A 25 -4.61 14.31 -20.23
CA LEU A 25 -4.93 15.67 -20.64
C LEU A 25 -3.86 16.28 -21.58
N SER A 26 -2.60 15.86 -21.48
CA SER A 26 -1.53 16.35 -22.39
C SER A 26 -1.77 16.01 -23.87
N GLY A 27 -2.69 15.09 -24.18
CA GLY A 27 -3.10 14.80 -25.55
C GLY A 27 -4.10 15.82 -26.15
N PHE A 28 -4.55 16.81 -25.38
CA PHE A 28 -5.57 17.76 -25.78
C PHE A 28 -5.11 19.21 -25.62
N ASN A 29 -5.70 20.11 -26.40
CA ASN A 29 -5.58 21.55 -26.19
C ASN A 29 -6.81 22.01 -25.38
N TYR A 30 -6.61 22.52 -24.16
CA TYR A 30 -7.70 22.83 -23.24
C TYR A 30 -7.40 24.10 -22.45
N THR A 31 -8.46 24.77 -21.97
CA THR A 31 -8.33 25.93 -21.08
C THR A 31 -9.09 25.67 -19.79
N PHE A 32 -8.44 25.90 -18.64
CA PHE A 32 -9.11 25.79 -17.36
C PHE A 32 -10.02 26.98 -17.12
N LYS A 33 -11.29 26.69 -16.87
CA LYS A 33 -12.26 27.66 -16.36
C LYS A 33 -12.54 27.32 -14.91
N TYR A 34 -12.28 28.28 -14.01
CA TYR A 34 -12.69 28.15 -12.62
C TYR A 34 -14.21 28.34 -12.53
N GLY A 35 -14.91 27.32 -12.04
CA GLY A 35 -16.31 27.42 -11.64
C GLY A 35 -16.40 27.54 -10.12
N LYS A 36 -17.13 28.54 -9.62
CA LYS A 36 -17.42 28.65 -8.18
C LYS A 36 -18.27 27.45 -7.77
N GLY A 37 -17.93 26.80 -6.65
CA GLY A 37 -18.60 25.56 -6.21
C GLY A 37 -20.13 25.67 -6.13
N LYS A 38 -20.65 26.84 -5.71
CA LYS A 38 -22.09 27.13 -5.62
C LYS A 38 -22.83 27.01 -6.97
N ASP A 39 -22.14 27.21 -8.08
CA ASP A 39 -22.71 27.18 -9.43
C ASP A 39 -22.52 25.80 -10.11
N ASN A 40 -21.87 24.84 -9.43
CA ASN A 40 -21.56 23.51 -9.95
C ASN A 40 -22.54 22.41 -9.44
N GLY A 41 -23.81 22.77 -9.24
CA GLY A 41 -24.80 21.91 -8.57
C GLY A 41 -25.09 20.57 -9.27
N GLY A 42 -24.92 20.48 -10.59
CA GLY A 42 -25.17 19.26 -11.36
C GLY A 42 -24.13 18.14 -11.15
N ALA A 43 -22.87 18.50 -10.92
CA ALA A 43 -21.80 17.54 -10.62
C ALA A 43 -21.79 17.14 -9.12
N ASP A 44 -22.32 18.02 -8.28
CA ASP A 44 -22.28 17.90 -6.82
C ASP A 44 -23.50 17.14 -6.25
N GLY A 45 -24.57 16.98 -7.03
CA GLY A 45 -25.85 16.41 -6.59
C GLY A 45 -25.81 14.93 -6.16
N LEU A 46 -24.81 14.15 -6.58
CA LEU A 46 -24.65 12.75 -6.15
C LEU A 46 -23.68 12.57 -4.97
N SER A 47 -22.73 13.50 -4.77
CA SER A 47 -21.82 13.48 -3.61
C SER A 47 -22.35 14.28 -2.42
N ARG A 48 -23.21 15.27 -2.68
CA ARG A 48 -23.71 16.24 -1.70
C ARG A 48 -25.20 16.48 -1.86
N LEU A 49 -25.96 15.41 -1.99
CA LEU A 49 -27.40 15.48 -1.81
C LEU A 49 -27.63 16.15 -0.45
N PRO A 50 -28.23 17.37 -0.39
CA PRO A 50 -28.34 18.09 0.86
C PRO A 50 -29.38 17.36 1.70
N ALA A 51 -28.91 16.43 2.54
CA ALA A 51 -29.64 16.09 3.73
C ALA A 51 -29.71 17.38 4.56
N HIS A 52 -30.87 17.69 5.12
CA HIS A 52 -31.00 18.72 6.14
C HIS A 52 -30.17 18.27 7.35
N SER A 53 -28.87 18.49 7.33
CA SER A 53 -28.01 18.40 8.50
C SER A 53 -27.86 19.82 9.01
N GLU A 54 -28.35 20.03 10.23
CA GLU A 54 -28.05 21.21 11.03
C GLU A 54 -26.54 21.48 10.95
N GLU A 55 -26.16 22.77 10.91
CA GLU A 55 -24.77 23.23 10.91
C GLU A 55 -24.05 22.70 12.15
N SER A 56 -23.58 21.46 12.07
CA SER A 56 -22.55 20.91 12.92
C SER A 56 -21.27 21.38 12.28
N ASP A 57 -20.49 22.19 13.01
CA ASP A 57 -19.11 22.54 12.66
C ASP A 57 -18.45 21.33 11.99
N GLU A 58 -17.93 21.49 10.78
CA GLU A 58 -17.15 20.44 10.11
C GLU A 58 -15.93 20.18 11.00
N GLU A 59 -16.05 19.23 11.94
CA GLU A 59 -14.94 18.79 12.77
C GLU A 59 -13.85 18.33 11.82
N GLU A 60 -12.77 19.11 11.76
CA GLU A 60 -11.57 18.79 10.99
C GLU A 60 -11.16 17.37 11.40
N ILE A 61 -11.36 16.40 10.50
CA ILE A 61 -11.16 14.98 10.80
C ILE A 61 -9.70 14.83 11.20
N ASP A 62 -9.49 14.61 12.49
CA ASP A 62 -8.21 14.39 13.11
C ASP A 62 -7.63 13.06 12.62
N PHE A 63 -6.83 13.16 11.57
CA PHE A 63 -6.29 12.03 10.84
C PHE A 63 -5.45 11.11 11.74
N VAL A 64 -4.70 11.70 12.67
CA VAL A 64 -3.84 10.94 13.59
C VAL A 64 -4.69 10.16 14.57
N ARG A 65 -5.69 10.80 15.18
CA ARG A 65 -6.61 10.09 16.07
C ARG A 65 -7.41 9.02 15.35
N PHE A 66 -7.88 9.29 14.14
CA PHE A 66 -8.55 8.28 13.32
C PHE A 66 -7.66 7.06 13.05
N ILE A 67 -6.40 7.27 12.64
CA ILE A 67 -5.46 6.15 12.43
C ILE A 67 -5.24 5.38 13.73
N VAL A 68 -4.96 6.07 14.82
CA VAL A 68 -4.58 5.39 16.06
C VAL A 68 -5.76 4.64 16.67
N GLU A 69 -6.94 5.25 16.73
CA GLU A 69 -8.12 4.63 17.35
C GLU A 69 -8.74 3.52 16.48
N ASP A 70 -8.75 3.66 15.15
CA ASP A 70 -9.45 2.71 14.25
C ASP A 70 -8.51 1.67 13.62
N LYS A 71 -7.22 1.99 13.45
CA LYS A 71 -6.26 1.13 12.70
C LYS A 71 -5.14 0.54 13.54
N LEU A 72 -4.88 1.06 14.74
CA LEU A 72 -3.81 0.57 15.59
C LEU A 72 -4.35 -0.14 16.84
N PRO A 73 -3.65 -1.17 17.33
CA PRO A 73 -4.03 -1.87 18.56
C PRO A 73 -3.71 -1.05 19.83
N VAL A 74 -3.34 0.23 19.73
CA VAL A 74 -2.98 1.07 20.89
C VAL A 74 -3.79 2.34 20.88
N ASP A 75 -4.08 2.84 22.07
CA ASP A 75 -4.82 4.07 22.22
C ASP A 75 -3.92 5.30 22.00
N TYR A 76 -4.50 6.36 21.46
CA TYR A 76 -3.86 7.62 21.19
C TYR A 76 -3.24 8.22 22.46
N ALA A 77 -3.94 8.18 23.59
CA ALA A 77 -3.43 8.68 24.86
C ALA A 77 -2.20 7.88 25.35
N GLN A 78 -2.14 6.57 25.02
CA GLN A 78 -0.99 5.73 25.34
C GLN A 78 0.24 6.13 24.53
N ILE A 79 0.09 6.35 23.21
CA ILE A 79 1.18 6.83 22.35
C ILE A 79 1.69 8.18 22.84
N LYS A 80 0.80 9.14 23.05
CA LYS A 80 1.15 10.49 23.52
C LYS A 80 1.96 10.46 24.82
N LYS A 81 1.52 9.67 25.80
CA LYS A 81 2.23 9.49 27.06
C LYS A 81 3.58 8.79 26.85
N ALA A 82 3.60 7.72 26.07
CA ALA A 82 4.81 6.92 25.84
C ALA A 82 5.88 7.71 25.09
N THR A 83 5.51 8.54 24.10
CA THR A 83 6.44 9.43 23.37
C THR A 83 7.18 10.37 24.29
N ARG A 84 6.51 10.91 25.33
CA ARG A 84 7.15 11.81 26.31
C ARG A 84 8.10 11.09 27.27
N THR A 85 7.86 9.81 27.53
CA THR A 85 8.70 8.99 28.42
C THR A 85 9.81 8.23 27.71
N ASP A 86 9.71 8.07 26.39
CA ASP A 86 10.66 7.33 25.57
C ASP A 86 11.99 8.10 25.48
N PRO A 87 13.14 7.49 25.81
CA PRO A 87 14.43 8.18 25.85
C PRO A 87 14.87 8.81 24.52
N VAL A 88 14.39 8.26 23.40
CA VAL A 88 14.74 8.70 22.05
C VAL A 88 13.66 9.64 21.53
N LEU A 89 12.39 9.20 21.51
CA LEU A 89 11.30 9.99 20.95
C LEU A 89 11.00 11.26 21.74
N SER A 90 11.27 11.31 23.05
CA SER A 90 11.17 12.56 23.82
C SER A 90 12.14 13.63 23.31
N LYS A 91 13.38 13.23 22.98
CA LYS A 91 14.38 14.13 22.38
C LYS A 91 13.98 14.54 20.96
N VAL A 92 13.52 13.58 20.14
CA VAL A 92 13.00 13.85 18.79
C VAL A 92 11.85 14.85 18.86
N PHE A 93 10.93 14.68 19.82
CA PHE A 93 9.82 15.60 20.05
C PHE A 93 10.31 17.01 20.38
N MET A 94 11.24 17.14 21.33
CA MET A 94 11.80 18.45 21.69
C MET A 94 12.53 19.09 20.50
N TYR A 95 13.35 18.35 19.77
CA TYR A 95 14.10 18.88 18.62
C TYR A 95 13.22 19.24 17.43
N THR A 96 12.14 18.49 17.17
CA THR A 96 11.16 18.86 16.14
C THR A 96 10.41 20.14 16.50
N ARG A 97 10.18 20.40 17.79
CA ARG A 97 9.50 21.63 18.26
C ARG A 97 10.44 22.84 18.33
N ASP A 98 11.62 22.65 18.93
CA ASP A 98 12.53 23.74 19.34
C ASP A 98 13.70 23.94 18.37
N GLY A 99 13.88 23.03 17.41
CA GLY A 99 14.98 23.02 16.45
C GLY A 99 15.98 21.88 16.71
N TRP A 100 16.49 21.31 15.63
CA TRP A 100 17.48 20.24 15.69
C TRP A 100 18.91 20.80 15.84
N PRO A 101 19.76 20.18 16.69
CA PRO A 101 21.16 20.56 16.78
C PRO A 101 21.94 20.10 15.52
N GLU A 102 23.05 20.76 15.22
CA GLU A 102 23.93 20.39 14.09
C GLU A 102 24.56 19.01 14.24
N ASN A 103 24.91 18.65 15.47
CA ASN A 103 25.47 17.34 15.81
C ASN A 103 24.48 16.55 16.67
N VAL A 104 24.06 15.39 16.15
CA VAL A 104 23.14 14.46 16.83
C VAL A 104 23.84 13.15 17.15
N ASP A 105 23.42 12.53 18.25
CA ASP A 105 23.83 11.18 18.62
C ASP A 105 23.43 10.14 17.56
N ASP A 106 24.15 9.02 17.49
CA ASP A 106 23.93 7.95 16.53
C ASP A 106 22.51 7.37 16.60
N THR A 107 21.93 7.33 17.80
CA THR A 107 20.56 6.87 18.04
C THR A 107 19.50 7.76 17.38
N LEU A 108 19.82 9.04 17.17
CA LEU A 108 18.92 10.05 16.61
C LEU A 108 19.12 10.27 15.11
N LYS A 109 20.25 9.83 14.54
CA LYS A 109 20.54 9.94 13.09
C LYS A 109 19.40 9.46 12.19
N PRO A 110 18.70 8.34 12.46
CA PRO A 110 17.57 7.91 11.63
C PRO A 110 16.45 8.95 11.57
N TYR A 111 16.21 9.69 12.65
CA TYR A 111 15.19 10.73 12.71
C TYR A 111 15.71 12.04 12.12
N PHE A 112 16.97 12.40 12.39
CA PHE A 112 17.61 13.59 11.83
C PHE A 112 17.63 13.56 10.30
N HIS A 113 17.95 12.42 9.68
CA HIS A 113 17.90 12.28 8.21
C HIS A 113 16.50 12.48 7.61
N ARG A 114 15.45 12.46 8.44
CA ARG A 114 14.04 12.63 8.05
C ARG A 114 13.42 13.88 8.67
N LEU A 115 14.21 14.78 9.26
CA LEU A 115 13.71 15.91 10.05
C LEU A 115 12.72 16.80 9.28
N THR A 116 12.87 16.92 7.95
CA THR A 116 12.01 17.76 7.10
C THR A 116 10.62 17.17 6.91
N GLU A 117 10.46 15.87 7.15
CA GLU A 117 9.23 15.11 6.97
C GLU A 117 8.60 14.70 8.30
N ILE A 118 9.28 14.97 9.43
CA ILE A 118 8.78 14.70 10.77
C ILE A 118 8.08 15.94 11.29
N SER A 119 6.82 15.79 11.70
CA SER A 119 6.03 16.84 12.33
C SER A 119 5.40 16.34 13.62
N ILE A 120 4.88 17.29 14.41
CA ILE A 120 4.13 17.02 15.62
C ILE A 120 2.68 17.38 15.34
N GLU A 121 1.80 16.41 15.51
CA GLU A 121 0.36 16.60 15.39
C GLU A 121 -0.28 16.17 16.71
N GLN A 122 -0.90 17.13 17.40
CA GLN A 122 -1.57 16.94 18.69
C GLN A 122 -0.71 16.34 19.84
N ASP A 123 0.60 16.58 19.82
CA ASP A 123 1.61 15.96 20.71
C ASP A 123 2.01 14.52 20.34
N VAL A 124 1.68 14.04 19.14
CA VAL A 124 2.19 12.78 18.59
C VAL A 124 3.16 13.07 17.44
N LEU A 125 4.26 12.33 17.39
CA LEU A 125 5.22 12.42 16.30
C LEU A 125 4.71 11.65 15.08
N ILE A 126 4.75 12.29 13.92
CA ILE A 126 4.38 11.71 12.64
C ILE A 126 5.50 11.89 11.62
N TRP A 127 5.65 10.93 10.72
CA TRP A 127 6.53 11.02 9.56
C TRP A 127 5.68 10.87 8.28
N GLY A 128 5.46 11.98 7.59
CA GLY A 128 4.44 12.07 6.53
C GLY A 128 3.05 11.75 7.10
N TYR A 129 2.54 10.56 6.79
CA TYR A 129 1.23 10.07 7.26
C TYR A 129 1.34 8.88 8.23
N ARG A 130 2.53 8.65 8.78
CA ARG A 130 2.83 7.47 9.62
C ARG A 130 3.11 7.90 11.04
N VAL A 131 2.48 7.24 12.00
CA VAL A 131 2.73 7.48 13.43
C VAL A 131 4.08 6.89 13.84
N LEU A 132 4.90 7.67 14.55
CA LEU A 132 6.12 7.16 15.17
C LEU A 132 5.76 6.38 16.44
N ILE A 133 6.12 5.09 16.48
CA ILE A 133 5.74 4.22 17.60
C ILE A 133 6.85 4.18 18.66
N PRO A 134 6.56 4.55 19.92
CA PRO A 134 7.48 4.41 21.06
C PRO A 134 7.89 2.96 21.28
N GLU A 135 9.11 2.76 21.77
CA GLU A 135 9.70 1.42 21.93
C GLU A 135 8.80 0.47 22.72
N LYS A 136 8.16 0.99 23.77
CA LYS A 136 7.20 0.28 24.64
C LYS A 136 6.06 -0.41 23.88
N HIS A 137 5.64 0.13 22.73
CA HIS A 137 4.47 -0.36 21.98
C HIS A 137 4.84 -1.20 20.76
N ARG A 138 6.12 -1.33 20.40
CA ARG A 138 6.56 -2.03 19.17
C ARG A 138 6.20 -3.52 19.18
N ILE A 139 6.38 -4.21 20.31
CA ILE A 139 6.05 -5.65 20.43
C ILE A 139 4.57 -5.89 20.14
N ARG A 140 3.68 -5.10 20.74
CA ARG A 140 2.23 -5.18 20.52
C ARG A 140 1.85 -4.92 19.05
N MET A 141 2.55 -4.00 18.37
CA MET A 141 2.36 -3.77 16.94
C MET A 141 2.76 -5.00 16.10
N LEU A 142 3.87 -5.64 16.45
CA LEU A 142 4.34 -6.85 15.75
C LEU A 142 3.40 -8.04 15.96
N GLU A 143 2.89 -8.22 17.19
CA GLU A 143 1.87 -9.22 17.52
C GLU A 143 0.60 -9.04 16.67
N GLU A 144 0.09 -7.80 16.60
CA GLU A 144 -1.11 -7.50 15.81
C GLU A 144 -0.89 -7.74 14.31
N LEU A 145 0.26 -7.34 13.76
CA LEU A 145 0.62 -7.64 12.37
C LEU A 145 0.69 -9.14 12.09
N HIS A 146 1.11 -9.94 13.07
CA HIS A 146 1.26 -11.38 12.92
C HIS A 146 -0.02 -12.16 13.19
N SER A 147 -0.99 -11.59 13.93
CA SER A 147 -2.28 -12.22 14.27
C SER A 147 -3.06 -12.70 13.04
N THR A 148 -2.88 -12.03 11.91
CA THR A 148 -3.51 -12.33 10.62
C THR A 148 -2.74 -13.40 9.81
N HIS A 149 -1.66 -13.97 10.38
CA HIS A 149 -0.74 -14.93 9.76
C HIS A 149 -0.27 -14.53 8.35
N LEU A 150 -0.16 -13.21 8.13
CA LEU A 150 0.33 -12.66 6.89
C LEU A 150 1.84 -12.89 6.77
N GLY A 151 2.30 -13.21 5.57
CA GLY A 151 3.74 -13.29 5.31
C GLY A 151 4.44 -11.95 5.52
N ALA A 152 5.75 -11.99 5.78
CA ALA A 152 6.56 -10.81 6.09
C ALA A 152 6.35 -9.64 5.11
N ASN A 153 6.21 -9.91 3.80
CA ASN A 153 5.98 -8.86 2.80
C ASN A 153 4.64 -8.14 2.99
N LYS A 154 3.58 -8.87 3.36
CA LYS A 154 2.26 -8.29 3.63
C LYS A 154 2.26 -7.52 4.95
N MET A 155 2.92 -8.04 5.99
CA MET A 155 3.11 -7.33 7.26
C MET A 155 3.82 -5.99 7.05
N LYS A 156 4.91 -5.95 6.27
CA LYS A 156 5.60 -4.70 5.92
C LYS A 156 4.70 -3.73 5.15
N ALA A 157 3.93 -4.24 4.19
CA ALA A 157 3.03 -3.40 3.40
C ALA A 157 1.98 -2.71 4.28
N LEU A 158 1.41 -3.42 5.27
CA LEU A 158 0.48 -2.85 6.25
C LEU A 158 1.17 -1.86 7.19
N ALA A 159 2.31 -2.23 7.77
CA ALA A 159 3.03 -1.37 8.71
C ALA A 159 3.38 -0.02 8.05
N ARG A 160 3.89 -0.04 6.82
CA ARG A 160 4.25 1.14 6.02
C ARG A 160 3.06 2.02 5.63
N GLN A 161 1.81 1.60 5.87
CA GLN A 161 0.65 2.47 5.66
C GLN A 161 0.38 3.36 6.87
N TYR A 162 0.61 2.86 8.08
CA TYR A 162 0.09 3.50 9.30
C TYR A 162 1.18 3.98 10.27
N PHE A 163 2.33 3.31 10.33
CA PHE A 163 3.31 3.59 11.38
C PHE A 163 4.75 3.32 10.97
N TRP A 164 5.69 3.84 11.76
CA TRP A 164 7.12 3.69 11.50
C TRP A 164 7.99 3.75 12.76
N TRP A 165 9.12 3.05 12.72
CA TRP A 165 10.29 3.25 13.58
C TRP A 165 11.56 2.78 12.84
N PRO A 166 12.77 3.17 13.30
CA PRO A 166 14.01 2.71 12.69
C PRO A 166 14.11 1.18 12.71
N LYS A 167 14.49 0.57 11.57
CA LYS A 167 14.61 -0.89 11.39
C LYS A 167 13.30 -1.70 11.46
N LEU A 168 12.13 -1.04 11.36
CA LEU A 168 10.81 -1.69 11.28
C LEU A 168 10.77 -2.93 10.37
N ASP A 169 11.23 -2.81 9.12
CA ASP A 169 11.16 -3.93 8.17
C ASP A 169 12.00 -5.14 8.60
N ALA A 170 13.14 -4.91 9.24
CA ALA A 170 14.03 -5.97 9.72
C ALA A 170 13.44 -6.66 10.95
N GLU A 171 12.84 -5.89 11.87
CA GLU A 171 12.13 -6.44 13.03
C GLU A 171 10.90 -7.28 12.59
N ILE A 172 10.15 -6.83 11.58
CA ILE A 172 9.04 -7.61 11.00
C ILE A 172 9.53 -8.93 10.41
N GLU A 173 10.63 -8.92 9.65
CA GLU A 173 11.18 -10.16 9.08
C GLU A 173 11.63 -11.14 10.16
N GLN A 174 12.29 -10.63 11.21
CA GLN A 174 12.73 -11.45 12.32
C GLN A 174 11.54 -12.05 13.07
N TYR A 175 10.52 -11.25 13.35
CA TYR A 175 9.31 -11.68 14.05
C TYR A 175 8.51 -12.70 13.23
N ALA A 176 8.37 -12.49 11.91
CA ALA A 176 7.67 -13.41 11.02
C ALA A 176 8.38 -14.77 10.90
N LYS A 177 9.71 -14.82 11.06
CA LYS A 177 10.48 -16.08 11.07
C LYS A 177 10.32 -16.86 12.39
N SER A 178 10.10 -16.18 13.52
CA SER A 178 9.92 -16.82 14.82
C SER A 178 8.50 -17.36 15.07
N GLY A 179 7.50 -16.94 14.28
CA GLY A 179 6.13 -17.41 14.43
C GLY A 179 5.94 -18.84 13.91
N ASP A 180 5.74 -19.79 14.82
CA ASP A 180 5.65 -21.24 14.58
C ASP A 180 4.73 -21.67 13.42
N VAL A 181 3.69 -20.89 13.10
CA VAL A 181 2.71 -21.22 12.05
C VAL A 181 3.25 -21.00 10.64
N TYR A 182 4.14 -20.03 10.42
CA TYR A 182 4.69 -19.79 9.08
C TYR A 182 5.68 -20.90 8.69
N ASN A 183 6.36 -21.48 9.70
CA ASN A 183 7.27 -22.59 9.49
C ASN A 183 6.52 -23.88 9.09
N THR A 184 5.28 -24.09 9.55
CA THR A 184 4.49 -25.27 9.14
C THR A 184 4.04 -25.25 7.68
N TYR A 185 3.87 -24.07 7.07
CA TYR A 185 3.52 -23.95 5.64
C TYR A 185 4.74 -23.75 4.74
N ALA A 186 5.79 -23.06 5.22
CA ALA A 186 7.05 -22.88 4.49
C ALA A 186 7.94 -24.14 4.48
N ALA A 187 7.75 -25.06 5.43
CA ALA A 187 8.38 -26.39 5.43
C ALA A 187 7.85 -27.32 4.32
N SER A 188 6.92 -26.85 3.49
CA SER A 188 6.71 -27.41 2.14
C SER A 188 7.41 -26.46 1.16
N LEU A 189 8.45 -26.84 0.41
CA LEU A 189 8.70 -28.11 -0.25
C LEU A 189 10.22 -28.22 -0.50
N ASN A 190 10.87 -29.29 -0.04
CA ASN A 190 11.85 -29.91 -0.92
C ASN A 190 11.06 -30.22 -2.19
N ARG A 191 11.38 -29.56 -3.30
CA ARG A 191 10.72 -29.82 -4.58
C ARG A 191 10.77 -31.32 -4.78
N ALA A 192 9.61 -31.99 -4.77
CA ALA A 192 9.56 -33.44 -4.85
C ALA A 192 10.45 -33.87 -6.02
N GLU A 193 11.35 -34.83 -5.79
CA GLU A 193 12.20 -35.32 -6.86
C GLU A 193 11.30 -35.75 -8.01
N LEU A 194 11.63 -35.32 -9.22
CA LEU A 194 10.86 -35.66 -10.41
C LEU A 194 10.93 -37.18 -10.59
N ILE A 195 9.84 -37.86 -10.27
CA ILE A 195 9.69 -39.29 -10.55
C ILE A 195 9.62 -39.43 -12.08
N LYS A 196 10.68 -39.93 -12.68
CA LYS A 196 10.68 -40.33 -14.09
C LYS A 196 9.94 -41.66 -14.20
N TYR A 197 8.87 -41.67 -14.99
CA TYR A 197 8.26 -42.93 -15.35
C TYR A 197 9.20 -43.76 -16.23
N ASN A 198 9.21 -45.07 -16.05
CA ASN A 198 9.90 -45.99 -16.95
C ASN A 198 9.36 -45.84 -18.38
N GLU A 199 10.24 -45.99 -19.37
CA GLU A 199 9.87 -46.03 -20.78
C GLU A 199 8.90 -47.17 -21.06
N CYS A 200 7.91 -46.92 -21.92
CA CYS A 200 6.97 -47.96 -22.36
C CYS A 200 7.67 -48.86 -23.38
N LYS A 201 7.58 -50.18 -23.19
CA LYS A 201 8.17 -51.21 -24.04
C LYS A 201 7.20 -51.66 -25.12
N GLU A 202 5.89 -51.55 -24.86
CA GLU A 202 4.84 -52.02 -25.78
C GLU A 202 3.79 -50.93 -26.06
N VAL A 203 3.12 -51.06 -27.20
CA VAL A 203 2.06 -50.13 -27.62
C VAL A 203 0.85 -50.32 -26.70
N GLY A 204 0.40 -49.23 -26.07
CA GLY A 204 -0.77 -49.23 -25.19
C GLY A 204 -0.46 -49.51 -23.71
N GLU A 205 0.81 -49.66 -23.33
CA GLU A 205 1.22 -49.96 -21.95
C GLU A 205 0.88 -48.84 -20.95
N ARG A 206 0.93 -47.56 -21.39
CA ARG A 206 0.55 -46.42 -20.57
C ARG A 206 -0.15 -45.34 -21.37
N LEU A 207 -1.26 -44.85 -20.83
CA LEU A 207 -2.04 -43.74 -21.39
C LEU A 207 -2.07 -42.59 -20.38
N HIS A 208 -1.58 -41.41 -20.79
CA HIS A 208 -1.74 -40.17 -20.02
C HIS A 208 -2.82 -39.33 -20.68
N LEU A 209 -3.87 -39.01 -19.92
CA LEU A 209 -4.97 -38.16 -20.35
C LEU A 209 -5.01 -36.93 -19.45
N ASP A 210 -5.20 -35.77 -20.04
CA ASP A 210 -5.39 -34.52 -19.29
C ASP A 210 -6.50 -33.69 -19.94
N PHE A 211 -7.14 -32.85 -19.14
CA PHE A 211 -8.18 -31.95 -19.61
C PHE A 211 -7.57 -30.65 -20.11
N LEU A 212 -7.77 -30.35 -21.39
CA LEU A 212 -7.45 -29.03 -21.93
C LEU A 212 -8.67 -28.10 -21.77
N GLY A 213 -8.55 -27.04 -20.96
CA GLY A 213 -9.63 -26.07 -20.80
C GLY A 213 -9.27 -24.78 -20.05
N PRO A 214 -10.10 -23.72 -20.19
CA PRO A 214 -11.32 -23.64 -21.00
C PRO A 214 -11.02 -23.35 -22.48
N VAL A 215 -11.50 -24.22 -23.38
CA VAL A 215 -11.45 -23.98 -24.82
C VAL A 215 -12.63 -23.07 -25.18
N LYS A 216 -12.35 -21.88 -25.73
CA LYS A 216 -13.40 -20.99 -26.26
C LYS A 216 -14.28 -21.80 -27.23
N LYS A 217 -15.60 -21.77 -27.03
CA LYS A 217 -16.56 -22.44 -27.93
C LYS A 217 -16.23 -22.05 -29.37
N LYS A 218 -16.16 -23.02 -30.29
CA LYS A 218 -16.05 -22.75 -31.73
C LYS A 218 -17.18 -21.76 -32.09
N CYS A 219 -16.84 -20.67 -32.77
CA CYS A 219 -17.84 -19.85 -33.46
C CYS A 219 -18.64 -20.77 -34.37
N THR A 220 -19.86 -21.11 -33.97
CA THR A 220 -20.88 -21.68 -34.85
C THR A 220 -21.41 -20.56 -35.74
N SER A 221 -20.57 -20.05 -36.65
CA SER A 221 -21.06 -19.35 -37.83
C SER A 221 -20.69 -20.18 -39.04
N SER A 222 -21.68 -20.89 -39.55
CA SER A 222 -21.69 -21.39 -40.91
C SER A 222 -21.60 -20.20 -41.87
N ARG A 223 -20.38 -19.84 -42.26
CA ARG A 223 -20.10 -19.17 -43.54
C ARG A 223 -18.77 -19.68 -44.07
N GLN A 224 -18.87 -20.59 -45.03
CA GLN A 224 -17.80 -20.79 -45.99
C GLN A 224 -17.55 -19.47 -46.72
N ILE A 225 -16.32 -18.96 -46.65
CA ILE A 225 -15.73 -18.18 -47.74
C ILE A 225 -14.31 -18.73 -47.91
N ARG A 226 -14.06 -19.25 -49.11
CA ARG A 226 -12.77 -19.80 -49.56
C ARG A 226 -11.69 -18.72 -49.53
N THR A 227 -10.48 -19.04 -49.09
CA THR A 227 -9.28 -18.30 -49.51
C THR A 227 -8.82 -18.85 -50.86
N PRO A 228 -8.41 -18.02 -51.84
CA PRO A 228 -8.09 -18.51 -53.18
C PRO A 228 -6.80 -19.34 -53.26
N ASN A 229 -5.82 -19.15 -52.35
CA ASN A 229 -4.51 -19.79 -52.46
C ASN A 229 -3.82 -19.96 -51.10
N GLY A 230 -3.89 -21.16 -50.51
CA GLY A 230 -3.07 -21.56 -49.37
C GLY A 230 -2.93 -23.09 -49.34
N PRO A 231 -1.71 -23.64 -49.15
CA PRO A 231 -1.45 -25.06 -49.33
C PRO A 231 -2.19 -25.91 -48.29
N LYS A 232 -2.78 -27.00 -48.79
CA LYS A 232 -3.51 -27.99 -48.00
C LYS A 232 -2.53 -28.73 -47.08
N CYS A 233 -2.81 -28.70 -45.78
CA CYS A 233 -2.16 -29.56 -44.80
C CYS A 233 -2.60 -31.00 -45.09
N THR A 234 -1.70 -31.83 -45.61
CA THR A 234 -1.88 -33.29 -45.71
C THR A 234 -1.49 -33.94 -44.38
N ARG A 235 -2.26 -34.97 -44.03
CA ARG A 235 -2.17 -35.79 -42.81
C ARG A 235 -0.75 -36.19 -42.41
#